data_AF-A0A2D7PSI2-F1
#
_entry.id   AF-A0A2D7PSI2-F1
#
_cell.length_a   1.000
_cell.length_b   1.000
_cell.length_c   1.000
_cell.angle_alpha   90.00
_cell.angle_beta   90.00
_cell.angle_gamma   90.00
#
_symmetry.space_group_name_H-M   'P 1'
#
loop_
_entity.id
_entity.type
_entity.pdbx_description
1 polymer ?
#
loop_
_entity_poly.entity_id
_entity_poly.type
_entity_poly.pdbx_seq_one_letter_code
_entity_poly.pdbx_strand_id
1 'polypeptide(L)'
;MLSGVRFLWLCLLVLAPLLFSGPAGAQERAATLVRPALDSDGDIPSQALSGTGSPALASSPFATPARNLWLADGPYPMSHHNPAQTDVSTEHGATQGKDLMAADVKTVPLTWSSSPLVKKVGGETTVIAGTATGLVKIRATGEAFEQISVLAYPGDADHSDVTPEKIESVMAGIDGNRRKGQDWCLLFRSLWMIFQLDLTGMANGPYGVIDQDGYFYTTYNRTNLLKAFDDNRIDAPLRAVKHVDVLDLLPANIAEEVEGLHLKAISMSYDGHLVAAASGGVFVFDRDLTLRDFMLFPGEHVENGIAIDEKRIYVTTSKYMYGLAWDGETLSADEARGGWKSAYDVMPEGEALKLGAASHGSGTTPTLMGFGDDEDHLVVISDGHPDGAQLVAFWRDAIPADFTQKPGTRSRRIAGQIRIPDARTTIEASPVAYGYGVVVIDSTYPEPAPLPFPLSIIPNALL
;
A
#
# COMPACT_ATOMS: atom_id res chain seq x y z
N MET A 1 -7.66 -24.35 -8.24
CA MET A 1 -7.44 -24.93 -6.89
C MET A 1 -6.43 -26.09 -6.83
N LEU A 2 -6.18 -26.88 -7.89
CA LEU A 2 -5.27 -28.05 -7.82
C LEU A 2 -3.77 -27.78 -8.09
N SER A 3 -3.38 -26.60 -8.59
CA SER A 3 -1.97 -26.30 -8.92
C SER A 3 -1.15 -25.77 -7.73
N GLY A 4 -1.73 -24.91 -6.88
CA GLY A 4 -1.04 -24.35 -5.71
C GLY A 4 -0.73 -25.38 -4.61
N VAL A 5 -1.65 -26.31 -4.37
CA VAL A 5 -1.49 -27.39 -3.38
C VAL A 5 -0.39 -28.37 -3.80
N ARG A 6 -0.22 -28.64 -5.11
CA ARG A 6 0.85 -29.50 -5.64
C ARG A 6 2.24 -28.86 -5.51
N PHE A 7 2.33 -27.53 -5.62
CA PHE A 7 3.61 -26.82 -5.54
C PHE A 7 4.17 -26.81 -4.10
N LEU A 8 3.32 -26.54 -3.10
CA LEU A 8 3.69 -26.56 -1.68
C LEU A 8 3.96 -27.97 -1.12
N TRP A 9 3.24 -29.00 -1.62
CA TRP A 9 3.55 -30.39 -1.27
C TRP A 9 4.93 -30.83 -1.76
N LEU A 10 5.37 -30.35 -2.93
CA LEU A 10 6.73 -30.58 -3.42
C LEU A 10 7.79 -29.92 -2.51
N CYS A 11 7.53 -28.72 -1.99
CA CYS A 11 8.43 -28.03 -1.05
C CYS A 11 8.58 -28.78 0.29
N LEU A 12 7.49 -29.33 0.83
CA LEU A 12 7.52 -30.14 2.06
C LEU A 12 8.29 -31.46 1.90
N LEU A 13 8.22 -32.08 0.72
CA LEU A 13 8.96 -33.31 0.40
C LEU A 13 10.48 -33.09 0.26
N VAL A 14 10.92 -31.89 -0.11
CA VAL A 14 12.35 -31.53 -0.23
C VAL A 14 12.99 -31.20 1.12
N LEU A 15 12.21 -30.85 2.14
CA LEU A 15 12.70 -30.55 3.50
C LEU A 15 12.89 -31.79 4.39
N ALA A 16 12.19 -32.90 4.11
CA ALA A 16 12.28 -34.13 4.90
C ALA A 16 13.66 -34.82 4.92
N PRO A 17 14.49 -34.82 3.84
CA PRO A 17 15.80 -35.48 3.86
C PRO A 17 16.89 -34.66 4.57
N LEU A 18 16.73 -33.33 4.66
CA LEU A 18 17.70 -32.45 5.33
C LEU A 18 17.67 -32.57 6.87
N LEU A 19 16.64 -33.21 7.42
CA LEU A 19 16.51 -33.51 8.86
C LEU A 19 17.41 -34.67 9.34
N PHE A 20 18.04 -35.45 8.44
CA PHE A 20 18.78 -36.67 8.81
C PHE A 20 20.22 -36.81 8.28
N SER A 21 20.79 -35.78 7.64
CA SER A 21 22.18 -35.81 7.20
C SER A 21 22.93 -34.57 7.68
N GLY A 22 23.47 -34.61 8.89
CA GLY A 22 24.45 -33.62 9.34
C GLY A 22 25.83 -33.90 8.76
N PRO A 23 26.59 -32.88 8.30
CA PRO A 23 28.02 -33.01 8.17
C PRO A 23 28.71 -32.45 9.42
N ALA A 24 29.58 -33.29 9.97
CA ALA A 24 30.56 -32.92 10.97
C ALA A 24 31.60 -31.94 10.38
N GLY A 25 31.95 -30.91 11.15
CA GLY A 25 33.19 -30.16 11.00
C GLY A 25 33.12 -28.89 10.16
N ALA A 26 32.97 -27.74 10.82
CA ALA A 26 33.56 -26.49 10.37
C ALA A 26 33.89 -25.61 11.59
N GLN A 27 35.15 -25.20 11.65
CA GLN A 27 35.81 -24.48 12.74
C GLN A 27 35.18 -23.10 13.03
N GLU A 28 35.08 -22.79 14.32
CA GLU A 28 34.93 -21.43 14.84
C GLU A 28 36.01 -20.50 14.27
N ARG A 29 35.59 -19.48 13.52
CA ARG A 29 36.31 -18.21 13.45
C ARG A 29 35.45 -17.17 14.14
N ALA A 30 35.80 -16.86 15.39
CA ALA A 30 35.27 -15.72 16.11
C ALA A 30 35.68 -14.44 15.37
N ALA A 31 34.72 -13.78 14.72
CA ALA A 31 34.85 -12.39 14.33
C ALA A 31 34.60 -11.54 15.56
N THR A 32 35.63 -10.82 16.00
CA THR A 32 35.55 -9.87 17.12
C THR A 32 34.59 -8.75 16.77
N LEU A 33 33.38 -8.78 17.33
CA LEU A 33 32.46 -7.65 17.31
C LEU A 33 33.09 -6.53 18.15
N VAL A 34 33.61 -5.50 17.48
CA VAL A 34 33.95 -4.23 18.12
C VAL A 34 32.64 -3.57 18.53
N ARG A 35 32.33 -3.60 19.83
CA ARG A 35 31.26 -2.80 20.42
C ARG A 35 31.65 -1.32 20.30
N PRO A 36 30.81 -0.43 19.74
CA PRO A 36 31.04 1.00 19.93
C PRO A 36 30.90 1.31 21.42
N ALA A 37 31.90 1.98 21.97
CA ALA A 37 31.86 2.53 23.32
C ALA A 37 30.75 3.59 23.36
N LEU A 38 29.67 3.28 24.07
CA LEU A 38 28.76 4.31 24.58
C LEU A 38 29.49 4.97 25.75
N ASP A 39 30.14 6.09 25.46
CA ASP A 39 30.63 6.99 26.50
C ASP A 39 29.43 7.45 27.35
N SER A 40 29.60 7.29 28.66
CA SER A 40 28.68 7.73 29.69
C SER A 40 28.82 9.24 29.87
N ASP A 41 28.09 10.03 29.09
CA ASP A 41 27.87 11.44 29.40
C ASP A 41 26.63 11.58 30.28
N GLY A 42 26.84 12.23 31.42
CA GLY A 42 25.94 12.24 32.57
C GLY A 42 24.58 12.86 32.32
N ASP A 43 23.59 12.31 33.04
CA ASP A 43 22.26 12.87 33.22
C ASP A 43 22.33 14.34 33.66
N ILE A 44 22.04 15.25 32.72
CA ILE A 44 21.59 16.59 33.05
C ILE A 44 20.06 16.55 33.00
N PRO A 45 19.34 16.70 34.13
CA PRO A 45 17.89 16.75 34.13
C PRO A 45 17.42 17.91 33.25
N SER A 46 16.59 17.62 32.24
CA SER A 46 15.98 18.66 31.41
C SER A 46 15.15 19.58 32.32
N GLN A 47 15.61 20.80 32.53
CA GLN A 47 14.80 21.80 33.23
C GLN A 47 13.55 22.08 32.40
N ALA A 48 12.39 21.76 32.97
CA ALA A 48 11.11 22.19 32.43
C ALA A 48 11.08 23.73 32.40
N LEU A 49 11.16 24.30 31.20
CA LEU A 49 10.94 25.72 30.98
C LEU A 49 9.49 26.03 31.36
N SER A 50 9.32 26.90 32.35
CA SER A 50 8.03 27.40 32.79
C SER A 50 7.61 28.58 31.92
N GLY A 51 6.46 28.43 31.26
CA GLY A 51 5.65 29.51 30.69
C GLY A 51 6.05 29.99 29.30
N THR A 52 5.15 29.82 28.32
CA THR A 52 4.42 30.89 27.62
C THR A 52 3.78 30.33 26.35
N GLY A 53 2.44 30.21 26.35
CA GLY A 53 1.60 30.01 25.16
C GLY A 53 1.80 28.69 24.41
N SER A 54 0.70 28.03 24.03
CA SER A 54 0.76 27.12 22.88
C SER A 54 1.35 27.91 21.71
N PRO A 55 2.43 27.45 21.05
CA PRO A 55 2.87 28.11 19.83
C PRO A 55 1.66 28.10 18.89
N ALA A 56 1.21 29.28 18.49
CA ALA A 56 0.26 29.39 17.40
C ALA A 56 0.91 28.66 16.23
N LEU A 57 0.31 27.53 15.82
CA LEU A 57 0.76 26.75 14.67
C LEU A 57 0.88 27.73 13.51
N ALA A 58 2.11 27.96 13.04
CA ALA A 58 2.31 28.70 11.81
C ALA A 58 1.50 27.99 10.74
N SER A 59 0.61 28.70 10.05
CA SER A 59 -0.06 28.17 8.87
C SER A 59 1.00 27.64 7.92
N SER A 60 0.86 26.39 7.48
CA SER A 60 1.73 25.84 6.43
C SER A 60 1.79 26.83 5.27
N PRO A 61 2.98 27.15 4.74
CA PRO A 61 3.07 27.93 3.52
C PRO A 61 2.61 27.13 2.29
N PHE A 62 2.53 25.80 2.41
CA PHE A 62 2.17 24.92 1.30
C PHE A 62 0.69 24.59 1.27
N ALA A 63 0.11 24.65 0.08
CA ALA A 63 -1.23 24.16 -0.15
C ALA A 63 -1.28 22.62 -0.05
N THR A 64 -2.44 22.12 0.39
CA THR A 64 -2.78 20.70 0.42
C THR A 64 -3.67 20.35 -0.78
N PRO A 65 -3.78 19.06 -1.19
CA PRO A 65 -4.73 18.67 -2.22
C PRO A 65 -6.15 19.15 -1.89
N ALA A 66 -6.93 19.47 -2.92
CA ALA A 66 -8.32 19.83 -2.72
C ALA A 66 -9.09 18.67 -2.07
N ARG A 67 -10.07 19.01 -1.25
CA ARG A 67 -10.97 17.99 -0.69
C ARG A 67 -11.80 17.38 -1.83
N ASN A 68 -11.75 16.07 -1.99
CA ASN A 68 -12.69 15.36 -2.86
C ASN A 68 -14.05 15.24 -2.15
N LEU A 69 -15.07 15.92 -2.69
CA LEU A 69 -16.42 15.96 -2.12
C LEU A 69 -17.17 14.63 -2.24
N TRP A 70 -16.69 13.70 -3.07
CA TRP A 70 -17.28 12.37 -3.26
C TRP A 70 -16.77 11.32 -2.27
N LEU A 71 -15.83 11.69 -1.39
CA LEU A 71 -15.35 10.84 -0.30
C LEU A 71 -16.14 11.11 0.99
N ALA A 72 -16.24 10.08 1.84
CA ALA A 72 -16.84 10.21 3.16
C ALA A 72 -16.14 11.28 4.01
N ASP A 73 -16.89 11.85 4.94
CA ASP A 73 -16.30 12.67 5.99
C ASP A 73 -15.49 11.79 6.95
N GLY A 74 -14.34 12.28 7.38
CA GLY A 74 -13.39 11.51 8.19
C GLY A 74 -11.95 11.77 7.80
N PRO A 75 -11.00 11.33 8.63
CA PRO A 75 -9.58 11.59 8.37
C PRO A 75 -9.00 10.76 7.24
N TYR A 76 -9.47 9.51 7.09
CA TYR A 76 -8.89 8.54 6.18
C TYR A 76 -10.01 7.79 5.43
N PRO A 77 -10.83 8.48 4.62
CA PRO A 77 -11.93 7.84 3.91
C PRO A 77 -11.46 6.91 2.78
N MET A 78 -10.16 6.90 2.46
CA MET A 78 -9.57 6.01 1.47
C MET A 78 -8.11 5.69 1.82
N SER A 79 -7.57 4.65 1.17
CA SER A 79 -6.16 4.29 1.29
C SER A 79 -5.26 5.42 0.81
N HIS A 80 -4.12 5.60 1.48
CA HIS A 80 -3.21 6.76 1.33
C HIS A 80 -3.84 8.14 1.61
N HIS A 81 -4.88 8.15 2.44
CA HIS A 81 -5.55 9.30 3.04
C HIS A 81 -6.32 10.23 2.08
N ASN A 82 -5.90 10.39 0.82
CA ASN A 82 -6.55 11.23 -0.18
C ASN A 82 -6.23 10.78 -1.63
N PRO A 83 -6.97 11.26 -2.64
CA PRO A 83 -6.76 10.86 -4.03
C PRO A 83 -5.35 11.18 -4.56
N ALA A 84 -4.69 12.21 -4.03
CA ALA A 84 -3.33 12.58 -4.39
C ALA A 84 -2.24 11.67 -3.78
N GLN A 85 -2.64 10.71 -2.93
CA GLN A 85 -1.77 9.72 -2.28
C GLN A 85 -0.63 10.36 -1.46
N THR A 86 -0.88 11.51 -0.84
CA THR A 86 0.19 12.22 -0.11
C THR A 86 0.64 11.53 1.17
N ASP A 87 -0.16 10.60 1.69
CA ASP A 87 0.02 9.95 3.00
C ASP A 87 0.15 10.92 4.18
N VAL A 88 -0.17 12.20 3.99
CA VAL A 88 -0.19 13.18 5.06
C VAL A 88 -1.48 13.05 5.85
N SER A 89 -1.35 12.89 7.16
CA SER A 89 -2.49 12.99 8.05
C SER A 89 -2.88 14.45 8.25
N THR A 90 -4.17 14.73 8.17
CA THR A 90 -4.77 16.02 8.55
C THR A 90 -5.18 16.05 10.02
N GLU A 91 -5.11 14.92 10.73
CA GLU A 91 -5.44 14.84 12.15
C GLU A 91 -4.25 15.28 12.99
N HIS A 92 -4.55 16.00 14.07
CA HIS A 92 -3.52 16.46 14.99
C HIS A 92 -2.95 15.28 15.78
N GLY A 93 -1.62 15.15 15.75
CA GLY A 93 -0.90 14.22 16.63
C GLY A 93 -1.00 14.61 18.11
N ALA A 94 -0.58 13.70 18.98
CA ALA A 94 -0.55 13.96 20.42
C ALA A 94 0.37 15.15 20.74
N THR A 95 -0.15 16.13 21.49
CA THR A 95 0.59 17.33 21.92
C THR A 95 1.21 17.19 23.31
N GLN A 96 0.85 16.14 24.03
CA GLN A 96 1.41 15.79 25.34
C GLN A 96 1.96 14.37 25.28
N GLY A 97 3.21 14.20 25.69
CA GLY A 97 3.84 12.89 25.81
C GLY A 97 3.48 12.22 27.13
N LYS A 98 3.42 10.89 27.12
CA LYS A 98 3.46 10.05 28.31
C LYS A 98 4.09 8.70 27.96
N ASP A 99 4.61 8.01 28.96
CA ASP A 99 4.99 6.61 28.81
C ASP A 99 3.71 5.77 28.67
N LEU A 100 3.62 5.00 27.58
CA LEU A 100 2.49 4.11 27.33
C LEU A 100 2.63 2.81 28.15
N MET A 101 1.54 2.42 28.80
CA MET A 101 1.39 1.12 29.45
C MET A 101 0.45 0.24 28.64
N ALA A 102 0.48 -1.08 28.85
CA ALA A 102 -0.41 -2.01 28.15
C ALA A 102 -1.91 -1.67 28.33
N ALA A 103 -2.28 -1.09 29.49
CA ALA A 103 -3.65 -0.65 29.76
C ALA A 103 -4.08 0.59 28.96
N ASP A 104 -3.14 1.32 28.35
CA ASP A 104 -3.43 2.51 27.53
C ASP A 104 -3.82 2.17 26.09
N VAL A 105 -3.68 0.91 25.68
CA VAL A 105 -3.85 0.47 24.30
C VAL A 105 -5.05 -0.45 24.19
N LYS A 106 -5.92 -0.17 23.22
CA LYS A 106 -6.97 -1.09 22.79
C LYS A 106 -6.63 -1.61 21.41
N THR A 107 -6.86 -2.90 21.18
CA THR A 107 -6.53 -3.57 19.93
C THR A 107 -7.69 -4.42 19.46
N VAL A 108 -7.89 -4.46 18.14
CA VAL A 108 -8.72 -5.47 17.48
C VAL A 108 -7.76 -6.31 16.64
N PRO A 109 -7.60 -7.61 16.94
CA PRO A 109 -6.70 -8.47 16.17
C PRO A 109 -7.26 -8.71 14.76
N LEU A 110 -6.40 -8.57 13.76
CA LEU A 110 -6.71 -8.79 12.35
C LEU A 110 -5.69 -9.76 11.75
N THR A 111 -6.08 -10.51 10.72
CA THR A 111 -5.17 -11.41 10.00
C THR A 111 -4.11 -10.64 9.21
N TRP A 112 -4.54 -9.59 8.52
CA TRP A 112 -3.73 -8.65 7.76
C TRP A 112 -4.59 -7.44 7.46
N SER A 113 -4.04 -6.23 7.46
CA SER A 113 -4.70 -5.06 6.87
C SER A 113 -3.65 -4.05 6.46
N SER A 114 -3.66 -3.65 5.20
CA SER A 114 -2.68 -2.67 4.69
C SER A 114 -3.07 -1.25 5.05
N SER A 115 -4.33 -0.86 4.83
CA SER A 115 -4.80 0.50 5.08
C SER A 115 -6.25 0.50 5.58
N PRO A 116 -6.48 0.54 6.91
CA PRO A 116 -7.82 0.64 7.45
C PRO A 116 -8.42 2.03 7.18
N LEU A 117 -9.68 2.07 6.79
CA LEU A 117 -10.39 3.30 6.44
C LEU A 117 -11.19 3.82 7.63
N VAL A 118 -11.35 5.14 7.69
CA VAL A 118 -12.05 5.82 8.78
C VAL A 118 -13.11 6.76 8.22
N LYS A 119 -14.36 6.54 8.60
CA LYS A 119 -15.48 7.47 8.35
C LYS A 119 -16.05 8.00 9.66
N LYS A 120 -16.53 9.25 9.64
CA LYS A 120 -17.25 9.92 10.74
C LYS A 120 -18.69 10.14 10.29
N VAL A 121 -19.65 9.61 11.06
CA VAL A 121 -21.09 9.74 10.77
C VAL A 121 -21.85 9.95 12.06
N GLY A 122 -22.63 11.03 12.15
CA GLY A 122 -23.51 11.27 13.31
C GLY A 122 -22.76 11.42 14.65
N GLY A 123 -21.50 11.83 14.63
CA GLY A 123 -20.63 11.91 15.81
C GLY A 123 -19.90 10.60 16.16
N GLU A 124 -20.18 9.52 15.43
CA GLU A 124 -19.52 8.22 15.60
C GLU A 124 -18.35 8.08 14.63
N THR A 125 -17.29 7.41 15.06
CA THR A 125 -16.13 7.05 14.23
C THR A 125 -16.17 5.56 13.95
N THR A 126 -16.22 5.19 12.67
CA THR A 126 -16.16 3.80 12.22
C THR A 126 -14.84 3.55 11.51
N VAL A 127 -14.16 2.48 11.88
CA VAL A 127 -13.00 1.97 11.15
C VAL A 127 -13.43 0.73 10.37
N ILE A 128 -13.05 0.63 9.09
CA ILE A 128 -13.27 -0.55 8.26
C ILE A 128 -11.90 -1.03 7.78
N ALA A 129 -11.50 -2.22 8.20
CA ALA A 129 -10.25 -2.85 7.80
C ALA A 129 -10.51 -3.93 6.75
N GLY A 130 -9.93 -3.77 5.56
CA GLY A 130 -9.83 -4.85 4.59
C GLY A 130 -8.80 -5.88 5.05
N THR A 131 -9.18 -7.15 5.07
CA THR A 131 -8.32 -8.25 5.48
C THR A 131 -8.31 -9.37 4.45
N ALA A 132 -7.44 -10.37 4.65
CA ALA A 132 -7.37 -11.55 3.81
C ALA A 132 -8.70 -12.32 3.73
N THR A 133 -9.48 -12.29 4.82
CA THR A 133 -10.67 -13.12 5.05
C THR A 133 -11.98 -12.34 4.96
N GLY A 134 -11.93 -11.01 4.82
CA GLY A 134 -13.11 -10.18 4.69
C GLY A 134 -12.89 -8.72 5.10
N LEU A 135 -14.00 -8.03 5.36
CA LEU A 135 -14.00 -6.67 5.87
C LEU A 135 -14.39 -6.66 7.35
N VAL A 136 -13.50 -6.17 8.20
CA VAL A 136 -13.75 -6.06 9.63
C VAL A 136 -14.19 -4.64 9.95
N LYS A 137 -15.41 -4.50 10.49
CA LYS A 137 -15.96 -3.24 10.97
C LYS A 137 -15.63 -3.08 12.45
N ILE A 138 -15.13 -1.91 12.82
CA ILE A 138 -14.71 -1.57 14.18
C ILE A 138 -15.37 -0.24 14.59
N ARG A 139 -15.94 -0.20 15.79
CA ARG A 139 -16.36 1.05 16.44
C ARG A 139 -15.13 1.69 17.07
N ALA A 140 -14.85 2.94 16.72
CA ALA A 140 -13.70 3.70 17.21
C ALA A 140 -14.11 5.06 17.83
N THR A 141 -15.30 5.12 18.44
CA THR A 141 -15.87 6.36 19.00
C THR A 141 -15.43 6.58 20.44
N GLY A 142 -14.87 7.76 20.74
CA GLY A 142 -14.42 8.11 22.08
C GLY A 142 -13.35 7.14 22.58
N GLU A 143 -13.61 6.46 23.69
CA GLU A 143 -12.71 5.40 24.18
C GLU A 143 -13.01 4.02 23.57
N ALA A 144 -14.12 3.83 22.84
CA ALA A 144 -14.45 2.51 22.29
C ALA A 144 -13.49 2.15 21.14
N PHE A 145 -13.03 0.91 21.13
CA PHE A 145 -12.26 0.31 20.02
C PHE A 145 -12.60 -1.17 19.93
N GLU A 146 -13.74 -1.48 19.31
CA GLU A 146 -14.42 -2.78 19.41
C GLU A 146 -14.81 -3.29 18.03
N GLN A 147 -14.53 -4.56 17.75
CA GLN A 147 -15.02 -5.23 16.54
C GLN A 147 -16.55 -5.37 16.59
N ILE A 148 -17.22 -4.93 15.52
CA ILE A 148 -18.68 -5.00 15.37
C ILE A 148 -19.09 -6.19 14.49
N SER A 149 -18.46 -6.35 13.34
CA SER A 149 -18.83 -7.38 12.38
C SER A 149 -17.68 -7.74 11.45
N VAL A 150 -17.71 -8.95 10.91
CA VAL A 150 -16.87 -9.37 9.78
C VAL A 150 -17.80 -9.67 8.60
N LEU A 151 -17.55 -9.02 7.46
CA LEU A 151 -18.19 -9.34 6.19
C LEU A 151 -17.22 -10.18 5.36
N ALA A 152 -17.51 -11.46 5.18
CA ALA A 152 -16.76 -12.30 4.25
C ALA A 152 -16.93 -11.80 2.80
N TYR A 153 -15.90 -11.97 1.98
CA TYR A 153 -16.00 -11.62 0.57
C TYR A 153 -16.99 -12.54 -0.17
N PRO A 154 -17.83 -12.01 -1.09
CA PRO A 154 -18.79 -12.83 -1.82
C PRO A 154 -18.10 -13.93 -2.64
N GLY A 155 -18.50 -15.19 -2.40
CA GLY A 155 -17.96 -16.36 -3.10
C GLY A 155 -16.65 -16.91 -2.53
N ASP A 156 -16.13 -16.31 -1.46
CA ASP A 156 -14.94 -16.78 -0.76
C ASP A 156 -15.28 -17.88 0.27
N ALA A 157 -14.26 -18.55 0.80
CA ALA A 157 -14.40 -19.60 1.81
C ALA A 157 -15.02 -19.08 3.13
N ASP A 158 -15.59 -20.00 3.90
CA ASP A 158 -16.05 -19.71 5.26
C ASP A 158 -14.84 -19.58 6.19
N HIS A 159 -14.53 -18.35 6.58
CA HIS A 159 -13.42 -17.99 7.48
C HIS A 159 -13.85 -17.88 8.95
N SER A 160 -15.00 -18.46 9.33
CA SER A 160 -15.55 -18.33 10.68
C SER A 160 -14.69 -18.91 11.81
N ASP A 161 -13.72 -19.78 11.49
CA ASP A 161 -12.77 -20.32 12.47
C ASP A 161 -11.57 -19.39 12.73
N VAL A 162 -11.43 -18.32 11.95
CA VAL A 162 -10.42 -17.26 12.12
C VAL A 162 -10.97 -16.18 13.05
N THR A 163 -11.02 -16.52 14.34
CA THR A 163 -11.50 -15.64 15.42
C THR A 163 -10.39 -14.77 16.01
N PRO A 164 -10.72 -13.65 16.69
CA PRO A 164 -9.77 -12.88 17.49
C PRO A 164 -8.90 -13.74 18.40
N GLU A 165 -9.50 -14.69 19.13
CA GLU A 165 -8.80 -15.58 20.05
C GLU A 165 -7.85 -16.54 19.32
N LYS A 166 -8.22 -17.00 18.11
CA LYS A 166 -7.37 -17.82 17.26
C LYS A 166 -6.15 -17.02 16.78
N ILE A 167 -6.35 -15.79 16.31
CA ILE A 167 -5.27 -14.89 15.88
C ILE A 167 -4.29 -14.66 17.04
N GLU A 168 -4.79 -14.25 18.20
CA GLU A 168 -3.98 -14.02 19.40
C GLU A 168 -3.23 -15.28 19.83
N SER A 169 -3.87 -16.45 19.81
CA SER A 169 -3.22 -17.71 20.15
C SER A 169 -2.09 -18.08 19.19
N VAL A 170 -2.25 -17.83 17.89
CA VAL A 170 -1.22 -18.10 16.88
C VAL A 170 -0.04 -17.15 17.10
N MET A 171 -0.31 -15.85 17.27
CA MET A 171 0.71 -14.82 17.51
C MET A 171 1.46 -15.03 18.82
N ALA A 172 0.78 -15.39 19.91
CA ALA A 172 1.43 -15.71 21.18
C ALA A 172 2.42 -16.88 21.06
N GLY A 173 2.13 -17.85 20.19
CA GLY A 173 3.03 -18.94 19.86
C GLY A 173 4.27 -18.50 19.08
N ILE A 174 4.11 -17.60 18.11
CA ILE A 174 5.20 -16.98 17.33
C ILE A 174 6.10 -16.17 18.26
N ASP A 175 5.50 -15.28 19.06
CA ASP A 175 6.21 -14.45 20.02
C ASP A 175 6.94 -15.27 21.08
N GLY A 176 6.33 -16.36 21.54
CA GLY A 176 6.95 -17.30 22.48
C GLY A 176 8.24 -17.92 21.93
N ASN A 177 8.29 -18.23 20.65
CA ASN A 177 9.48 -18.76 19.98
C ASN A 177 10.52 -17.67 19.74
N ARG A 178 10.09 -16.47 19.30
CA ARG A 178 10.97 -15.30 19.14
C ARG A 178 11.69 -14.95 20.45
N ARG A 179 10.96 -14.86 21.57
CA ARG A 179 11.53 -14.57 22.90
C ARG A 179 12.53 -15.63 23.37
N LYS A 180 12.43 -16.87 22.88
CA LYS A 180 13.35 -17.97 23.21
C LYS A 180 14.52 -18.10 22.24
N GLY A 181 14.61 -17.26 21.20
CA GLY A 181 15.64 -17.37 20.16
C GLY A 181 15.56 -18.66 19.36
N GLN A 182 14.35 -19.20 19.14
CA GLN A 182 14.14 -20.46 18.44
C GLN A 182 13.82 -20.23 16.96
N ASP A 183 14.81 -19.74 16.20
CA ASP A 183 14.62 -19.23 14.83
C ASP A 183 13.99 -20.26 13.87
N TRP A 184 14.37 -21.54 13.96
CA TRP A 184 13.75 -22.60 13.15
C TRP A 184 12.28 -22.83 13.50
N CYS A 185 11.94 -22.79 14.78
CA CYS A 185 10.56 -22.90 15.24
C CYS A 185 9.75 -21.65 14.90
N LEU A 186 10.39 -20.48 14.87
CA LEU A 186 9.80 -19.23 14.42
C LEU A 186 9.44 -19.34 12.93
N LEU A 187 10.40 -19.69 12.06
CA LEU A 187 10.16 -19.85 10.63
C LEU A 187 9.05 -20.85 10.33
N PHE A 188 9.06 -22.03 10.96
CA PHE A 188 8.00 -23.02 10.77
C PHE A 188 6.64 -22.50 11.23
N ARG A 189 6.55 -21.83 12.38
CA ARG A 189 5.28 -21.25 12.85
C ARG A 189 4.78 -20.13 11.96
N SER A 190 5.65 -19.26 11.45
CA SER A 190 5.28 -18.19 10.52
C SER A 190 4.74 -18.76 9.20
N LEU A 191 5.30 -19.86 8.70
CA LEU A 191 4.76 -20.58 7.55
C LEU A 191 3.42 -21.26 7.87
N TRP A 192 3.32 -21.89 9.04
CA TRP A 192 2.10 -22.59 9.46
C TRP A 192 0.94 -21.62 9.73
N MET A 193 1.24 -20.39 10.17
CA MET A 193 0.25 -19.32 10.37
C MET A 193 -0.59 -19.06 9.12
N ILE A 194 0.00 -19.15 7.93
CA ILE A 194 -0.71 -18.96 6.65
C ILE A 194 -1.91 -19.91 6.55
N PHE A 195 -1.75 -21.16 7.00
CA PHE A 195 -2.83 -22.14 7.02
C PHE A 195 -3.76 -21.97 8.24
N GLN A 196 -3.23 -21.60 9.40
CA GLN A 196 -4.03 -21.47 10.62
C GLN A 196 -4.99 -20.28 10.61
N LEU A 197 -4.65 -19.24 9.85
CA LEU A 197 -5.39 -17.97 9.76
C LEU A 197 -5.97 -17.71 8.36
N ASP A 198 -5.96 -18.73 7.49
CA ASP A 198 -6.38 -18.66 6.08
C ASP A 198 -5.88 -17.41 5.33
N LEU A 199 -4.57 -17.19 5.35
CA LEU A 199 -3.95 -16.05 4.67
C LEU A 199 -3.78 -16.28 3.17
N THR A 200 -4.51 -17.22 2.58
CA THR A 200 -4.46 -17.48 1.13
C THR A 200 -5.02 -16.31 0.32
N GLY A 201 -5.94 -15.55 0.92
CA GLY A 201 -6.50 -14.30 0.41
C GLY A 201 -5.72 -13.04 0.75
N MET A 202 -4.42 -13.09 1.11
CA MET A 202 -3.66 -11.91 1.57
C MET A 202 -3.66 -10.71 0.61
N ALA A 203 -3.89 -10.93 -0.69
CA ALA A 203 -4.05 -9.88 -1.70
C ALA A 203 -5.46 -9.27 -1.76
N ASN A 204 -6.39 -9.70 -0.90
CA ASN A 204 -7.74 -9.17 -0.81
C ASN A 204 -7.79 -7.93 0.08
N GLY A 205 -8.60 -6.96 -0.33
CA GLY A 205 -8.83 -5.73 0.43
C GLY A 205 -7.63 -4.86 0.76
N PRO A 206 -6.51 -4.84 -0.01
CA PRO A 206 -5.36 -4.01 0.35
C PRO A 206 -5.68 -2.51 0.28
N TYR A 207 -6.57 -2.13 -0.65
CA TYR A 207 -6.99 -0.75 -0.88
C TYR A 207 -8.50 -0.63 -0.77
N GLY A 208 -8.98 0.51 -0.28
CA GLY A 208 -10.39 0.82 -0.28
C GLY A 208 -10.71 2.30 -0.30
N VAL A 209 -11.98 2.59 -0.55
CA VAL A 209 -12.57 3.92 -0.60
C VAL A 209 -13.94 3.87 0.10
N ILE A 210 -14.26 4.91 0.87
CA ILE A 210 -15.60 5.18 1.38
C ILE A 210 -16.11 6.43 0.67
N ASP A 211 -17.22 6.32 -0.05
CA ASP A 211 -17.83 7.47 -0.72
C ASP A 211 -18.61 8.37 0.25
N GLN A 212 -19.02 9.55 -0.23
CA GLN A 212 -19.76 10.55 0.54
C GLN A 212 -21.08 10.03 1.13
N ASP A 213 -21.67 8.99 0.54
CA ASP A 213 -22.91 8.38 1.01
C ASP A 213 -22.64 7.25 2.04
N GLY A 214 -21.37 6.94 2.29
CA GLY A 214 -20.91 5.96 3.28
C GLY A 214 -20.76 4.54 2.76
N TYR A 215 -20.86 4.32 1.44
CA TYR A 215 -20.59 3.03 0.81
C TYR A 215 -19.09 2.75 0.79
N PHE A 216 -18.70 1.54 1.15
CA PHE A 216 -17.34 1.06 1.12
C PHE A 216 -17.07 0.29 -0.19
N TYR A 217 -15.92 0.55 -0.80
CA TYR A 217 -15.47 -0.09 -2.03
C TYR A 217 -14.09 -0.69 -1.85
N THR A 218 -13.88 -1.89 -2.39
CA THR A 218 -12.56 -2.55 -2.38
C THR A 218 -12.43 -3.58 -3.49
N THR A 219 -11.22 -4.10 -3.67
CA THR A 219 -10.87 -5.18 -4.58
C THR A 219 -10.69 -6.50 -3.81
N TYR A 220 -11.08 -7.62 -4.42
CA TYR A 220 -10.86 -8.95 -3.85
C TYR A 220 -10.81 -10.02 -4.94
N ASN A 221 -10.34 -11.21 -4.58
CA ASN A 221 -10.28 -12.39 -5.46
C ASN A 221 -9.67 -12.09 -6.84
N ARG A 222 -8.61 -11.27 -6.85
CA ARG A 222 -7.87 -10.77 -8.03
C ARG A 222 -8.65 -9.85 -8.97
N THR A 223 -9.88 -10.16 -9.37
CA THR A 223 -10.59 -9.44 -10.44
C THR A 223 -11.91 -8.82 -9.98
N ASN A 224 -12.29 -9.01 -8.72
CA ASN A 224 -13.60 -8.58 -8.25
C ASN A 224 -13.54 -7.21 -7.56
N LEU A 225 -14.57 -6.42 -7.78
CA LEU A 225 -14.90 -5.22 -7.01
C LEU A 225 -16.08 -5.51 -6.10
N LEU A 226 -16.01 -5.01 -4.86
CA LEU A 226 -17.08 -5.09 -3.86
C LEU A 226 -17.57 -3.68 -3.52
N LYS A 227 -18.89 -3.48 -3.50
CA LYS A 227 -19.61 -2.37 -2.87
C LYS A 227 -20.30 -2.90 -1.64
N ALA A 228 -20.02 -2.33 -0.47
CA ALA A 228 -20.58 -2.71 0.81
C ALA A 228 -21.17 -1.51 1.56
N PHE A 229 -22.08 -1.75 2.50
CA PHE A 229 -22.76 -0.68 3.24
C PHE A 229 -23.21 -1.16 4.62
N ASP A 230 -23.29 -0.25 5.58
CA ASP A 230 -23.72 -0.51 6.96
C ASP A 230 -24.93 0.37 7.36
N ASP A 231 -25.66 0.90 6.37
CA ASP A 231 -26.75 1.85 6.57
C ASP A 231 -26.35 3.11 7.36
N ASN A 232 -25.04 3.42 7.42
CA ASN A 232 -24.50 4.54 8.21
C ASN A 232 -24.87 4.47 9.70
N ARG A 233 -25.03 3.25 10.24
CA ARG A 233 -25.29 3.00 11.66
C ARG A 233 -24.12 2.26 12.28
N ILE A 234 -23.57 2.80 13.36
CA ILE A 234 -22.38 2.24 14.04
C ILE A 234 -22.56 0.75 14.40
N ASP A 235 -23.74 0.36 14.85
CA ASP A 235 -24.06 -1.00 15.31
C ASP A 235 -24.55 -1.95 14.21
N ALA A 236 -24.87 -1.44 13.03
CA ALA A 236 -25.31 -2.29 11.94
C ALA A 236 -24.11 -3.03 11.33
N PRO A 237 -24.22 -4.33 11.04
CA PRO A 237 -23.15 -5.06 10.38
C PRO A 237 -22.95 -4.53 8.95
N LEU A 238 -21.71 -4.61 8.46
CA LEU A 238 -21.42 -4.34 7.06
C LEU A 238 -22.03 -5.47 6.20
N ARG A 239 -22.70 -5.11 5.09
CA ARG A 239 -23.27 -6.06 4.13
C ARG A 239 -22.80 -5.77 2.72
N ALA A 240 -22.60 -6.83 1.93
CA ALA A 240 -22.38 -6.70 0.50
C ALA A 240 -23.65 -6.13 -0.16
N VAL A 241 -23.49 -5.10 -0.99
CA VAL A 241 -24.56 -4.46 -1.78
C VAL A 241 -24.49 -4.94 -3.21
N LYS A 242 -23.29 -4.92 -3.80
CA LYS A 242 -23.03 -5.37 -5.17
C LYS A 242 -21.58 -5.84 -5.26
N HIS A 243 -21.32 -6.81 -6.12
CA HIS A 243 -19.97 -7.15 -6.54
C HIS A 243 -20.00 -7.46 -8.04
N VAL A 244 -18.87 -7.24 -8.71
CA VAL A 244 -18.70 -7.55 -10.13
C VAL A 244 -17.32 -8.16 -10.33
N ASP A 245 -17.22 -9.13 -11.24
CA ASP A 245 -15.93 -9.51 -11.82
C ASP A 245 -15.66 -8.57 -13.00
N VAL A 246 -14.53 -7.87 -12.99
CA VAL A 246 -14.18 -6.94 -14.06
C VAL A 246 -14.05 -7.67 -15.40
N LEU A 247 -13.63 -8.94 -15.40
CA LEU A 247 -13.50 -9.72 -16.64
C LEU A 247 -14.85 -9.94 -17.34
N ASP A 248 -15.94 -10.07 -16.59
CA ASP A 248 -17.29 -10.25 -17.14
C ASP A 248 -17.83 -8.99 -17.82
N LEU A 249 -17.22 -7.83 -17.56
CA LEU A 249 -17.64 -6.53 -18.09
C LEU A 249 -16.89 -6.13 -19.35
N LEU A 250 -15.84 -6.88 -19.72
CA LEU A 250 -14.94 -6.54 -20.81
C LEU A 250 -15.37 -7.18 -22.13
N PRO A 251 -15.09 -6.52 -23.27
CA PRO A 251 -15.32 -7.12 -24.59
C PRO A 251 -14.55 -8.44 -24.79
N ALA A 252 -15.19 -9.44 -25.36
CA ALA A 252 -14.58 -10.76 -25.54
C ALA A 252 -13.32 -10.76 -26.43
N ASN A 253 -13.14 -9.75 -27.29
CA ASN A 253 -12.01 -9.64 -28.21
C ASN A 253 -10.69 -9.21 -27.53
N ILE A 254 -10.70 -8.83 -26.25
CA ILE A 254 -9.50 -8.45 -25.49
C ILE A 254 -9.13 -9.49 -24.40
N ALA A 255 -9.73 -10.68 -24.43
CA ALA A 255 -9.54 -11.71 -23.41
C ALA A 255 -8.08 -12.12 -23.20
N GLU A 256 -7.28 -12.17 -24.28
CA GLU A 256 -5.84 -12.47 -24.20
C GLU A 256 -5.05 -11.32 -23.55
N GLU A 257 -5.42 -10.07 -23.80
CA GLU A 257 -4.74 -8.89 -23.25
C GLU A 257 -4.96 -8.74 -21.74
N VAL A 258 -6.06 -9.30 -21.23
CA VAL A 258 -6.40 -9.31 -19.80
C VAL A 258 -6.14 -10.67 -19.15
N GLU A 259 -5.43 -11.56 -19.85
CA GLU A 259 -5.00 -12.83 -19.27
C GLU A 259 -4.07 -12.55 -18.08
N GLY A 260 -4.49 -12.96 -16.89
CA GLY A 260 -3.75 -12.67 -15.67
C GLY A 260 -3.94 -11.23 -15.16
N LEU A 261 -5.06 -10.58 -15.45
CA LEU A 261 -5.45 -9.34 -14.79
C LEU A 261 -5.56 -9.54 -13.26
N HIS A 262 -4.98 -8.60 -12.51
CA HIS A 262 -5.15 -8.51 -11.06
C HIS A 262 -5.37 -7.06 -10.67
N LEU A 263 -6.55 -6.75 -10.12
CA LEU A 263 -6.81 -5.51 -9.42
C LEU A 263 -5.85 -5.37 -8.23
N LYS A 264 -5.25 -4.20 -8.11
CA LYS A 264 -4.28 -3.82 -7.09
C LYS A 264 -4.86 -2.80 -6.13
N ALA A 265 -5.44 -1.75 -6.69
CA ALA A 265 -5.90 -0.61 -5.93
C ALA A 265 -7.22 -0.05 -6.45
N ILE A 266 -7.86 0.77 -5.62
CA ILE A 266 -9.04 1.55 -5.96
C ILE A 266 -8.91 2.97 -5.38
N SER A 267 -9.34 3.96 -6.15
CA SER A 267 -9.36 5.38 -5.78
C SER A 267 -10.65 6.04 -6.27
N MET A 268 -10.85 7.32 -5.94
CA MET A 268 -12.04 8.11 -6.30
C MET A 268 -11.61 9.38 -7.03
N SER A 269 -12.17 9.61 -8.22
CA SER A 269 -11.99 10.86 -8.97
C SER A 269 -12.81 12.01 -8.39
N TYR A 270 -12.49 13.24 -8.78
CA TYR A 270 -13.17 14.45 -8.28
C TYR A 270 -14.59 14.65 -8.85
N ASP A 271 -14.98 13.87 -9.84
CA ASP A 271 -16.34 13.79 -10.39
C ASP A 271 -17.13 12.55 -9.89
N GLY A 272 -16.58 11.78 -8.94
CA GLY A 272 -17.29 10.73 -8.23
C GLY A 272 -17.25 9.35 -8.88
N HIS A 273 -16.32 9.11 -9.81
CA HIS A 273 -16.07 7.79 -10.37
C HIS A 273 -15.03 7.02 -9.54
N LEU A 274 -15.23 5.71 -9.44
CA LEU A 274 -14.25 4.79 -8.88
C LEU A 274 -13.22 4.47 -9.96
N VAL A 275 -11.94 4.52 -9.62
CA VAL A 275 -10.86 4.17 -10.55
C VAL A 275 -10.09 3.01 -9.95
N ALA A 276 -10.14 1.86 -10.63
CA ALA A 276 -9.45 0.65 -10.21
C ALA A 276 -8.19 0.43 -11.06
N ALA A 277 -7.05 0.22 -10.40
CA ALA A 277 -5.78 -0.09 -11.05
C ALA A 277 -5.55 -1.60 -11.05
N ALA A 278 -5.02 -2.13 -12.15
CA ALA A 278 -4.76 -3.55 -12.32
C ALA A 278 -3.46 -3.81 -13.07
N SER A 279 -2.86 -5.00 -12.88
CA SER A 279 -1.59 -5.43 -13.47
C SER A 279 -1.38 -5.16 -14.98
N GLY A 280 -2.42 -4.90 -15.76
CA GLY A 280 -2.32 -4.52 -17.18
C GLY A 280 -3.24 -3.37 -17.61
N GLY A 281 -3.85 -2.61 -16.69
CA GLY A 281 -4.78 -1.56 -17.07
C GLY A 281 -5.37 -0.75 -15.91
N VAL A 282 -6.12 0.29 -16.27
CA VAL A 282 -6.96 1.07 -15.36
C VAL A 282 -8.40 1.04 -15.85
N PHE A 283 -9.34 0.93 -14.92
CA PHE A 283 -10.77 0.79 -15.18
C PHE A 283 -11.54 1.83 -14.37
N VAL A 284 -12.42 2.58 -15.03
CA VAL A 284 -13.25 3.61 -14.42
C VAL A 284 -14.67 3.08 -14.30
N PHE A 285 -15.24 3.16 -13.10
CA PHE A 285 -16.60 2.73 -12.80
C PHE A 285 -17.40 3.89 -12.22
N ASP A 286 -18.71 3.88 -12.43
CA ASP A 286 -19.58 4.64 -11.54
C ASP A 286 -19.66 3.99 -10.14
N ARG A 287 -20.30 4.69 -9.21
CA ARG A 287 -20.50 4.21 -7.83
C ARG A 287 -21.45 3.01 -7.75
N ASP A 288 -22.13 2.63 -8.83
CA ASP A 288 -22.92 1.41 -8.92
C ASP A 288 -22.16 0.25 -9.57
N LEU A 289 -20.83 0.36 -9.71
CA LEU A 289 -19.96 -0.66 -10.31
C LEU A 289 -20.30 -0.95 -11.78
N THR A 290 -20.76 0.06 -12.53
CA THR A 290 -20.90 -0.02 -13.99
C THR A 290 -19.61 0.48 -14.61
N LEU A 291 -18.98 -0.35 -15.45
CA LEU A 291 -17.78 0.04 -16.19
C LEU A 291 -18.12 1.19 -17.15
N ARG A 292 -17.35 2.28 -17.08
CA ARG A 292 -17.52 3.49 -17.88
C ARG A 292 -16.48 3.56 -18.99
N ASP A 293 -15.22 3.41 -18.63
CA ASP A 293 -14.12 3.34 -19.58
C ASP A 293 -12.94 2.55 -18.99
N PHE A 294 -12.00 2.17 -19.84
CA PHE A 294 -10.77 1.52 -19.42
C PHE A 294 -9.62 1.80 -20.39
N MET A 295 -8.39 1.70 -19.88
CA MET A 295 -7.18 1.77 -20.69
C MET A 295 -6.26 0.62 -20.31
N LEU A 296 -5.83 -0.15 -21.31
CA LEU A 296 -4.87 -1.24 -21.15
C LEU A 296 -3.45 -0.77 -21.45
N PHE A 297 -2.46 -1.42 -20.84
CA PHE A 297 -1.04 -1.18 -21.04
C PHE A 297 -0.32 -2.47 -21.49
N PRO A 298 -0.43 -2.86 -22.78
CA PRO A 298 0.15 -4.11 -23.25
C PRO A 298 1.66 -4.19 -23.00
N GLY A 299 2.07 -5.24 -22.28
CA GLY A 299 3.47 -5.47 -21.93
C GLY A 299 4.03 -4.50 -20.88
N GLU A 300 3.19 -3.79 -20.13
CA GLU A 300 3.56 -2.97 -18.98
C GLU A 300 2.78 -3.45 -17.75
N HIS A 301 3.39 -3.34 -16.57
CA HIS A 301 2.77 -3.81 -15.32
C HIS A 301 2.41 -2.65 -14.40
N VAL A 302 1.14 -2.52 -14.01
CA VAL A 302 0.73 -1.64 -12.89
C VAL A 302 0.70 -2.46 -11.61
N GLU A 303 1.61 -2.18 -10.70
CA GLU A 303 1.87 -3.10 -9.59
C GLU A 303 1.38 -2.59 -8.25
N ASN A 304 0.94 -1.33 -8.19
CA ASN A 304 0.52 -0.65 -6.97
C ASN A 304 -0.64 0.33 -7.20
N GLY A 305 -0.80 1.32 -6.31
CA GLY A 305 -1.84 2.34 -6.35
C GLY A 305 -1.72 3.35 -7.48
N ILE A 306 -2.68 4.28 -7.51
CA ILE A 306 -2.76 5.40 -8.45
C ILE A 306 -3.05 6.68 -7.67
N ALA A 307 -2.57 7.80 -8.19
CA ALA A 307 -2.96 9.11 -7.70
C ALA A 307 -3.92 9.80 -8.67
N ILE A 308 -4.75 10.70 -8.16
CA ILE A 308 -5.73 11.42 -8.94
C ILE A 308 -5.76 12.88 -8.47
N ASP A 309 -5.74 13.80 -9.43
CA ASP A 309 -6.10 15.20 -9.23
C ASP A 309 -7.38 15.54 -10.01
N GLU A 310 -7.76 16.82 -10.02
CA GLU A 310 -8.98 17.30 -10.68
C GLU A 310 -8.96 17.14 -12.21
N LYS A 311 -7.79 16.83 -12.80
CA LYS A 311 -7.57 16.78 -14.25
C LYS A 311 -7.19 15.38 -14.74
N ARG A 312 -6.50 14.58 -13.92
CA ARG A 312 -5.77 13.38 -14.36
C ARG A 312 -5.74 12.26 -13.34
N ILE A 313 -5.62 11.05 -13.88
CA ILE A 313 -5.27 9.83 -13.17
C ILE A 313 -3.80 9.52 -13.47
N TYR A 314 -2.99 9.41 -12.43
CA TYR A 314 -1.56 9.16 -12.48
C TYR A 314 -1.27 7.69 -12.26
N VAL A 315 -0.64 7.06 -13.26
CA VAL A 315 -0.41 5.60 -13.27
C VAL A 315 1.07 5.33 -13.48
N THR A 316 1.70 4.71 -12.49
CA THR A 316 3.05 4.18 -12.62
C THR A 316 2.99 2.75 -13.14
N THR A 317 3.56 2.51 -14.31
CA THR A 317 3.76 1.16 -14.84
C THR A 317 5.22 0.74 -14.66
N SER A 318 5.53 -0.52 -14.94
CA SER A 318 6.91 -1.03 -14.97
C SER A 318 7.83 -0.37 -16.01
N LYS A 319 7.30 0.49 -16.90
CA LYS A 319 8.07 1.13 -17.99
C LYS A 319 7.91 2.65 -18.07
N TYR A 320 6.74 3.17 -17.71
CA TYR A 320 6.38 4.56 -17.92
C TYR A 320 5.54 5.12 -16.78
N MET A 321 5.67 6.43 -16.59
CA MET A 321 4.75 7.22 -15.81
C MET A 321 3.71 7.83 -16.75
N TYR A 322 2.43 7.63 -16.44
CA TYR A 322 1.31 8.22 -17.18
C TYR A 322 0.61 9.28 -16.34
N GLY A 323 0.23 10.37 -16.99
CA GLY A 323 -0.86 11.23 -16.53
C GLY A 323 -2.01 11.10 -17.52
N LEU A 324 -2.99 10.24 -17.20
CA LEU A 324 -4.16 10.02 -18.05
C LEU A 324 -5.17 11.14 -17.82
N ALA A 325 -5.49 11.89 -18.86
CA ALA A 325 -6.62 12.83 -18.80
C ALA A 325 -7.93 12.05 -18.67
N TRP A 326 -8.80 12.55 -17.81
CA TRP A 326 -10.17 12.07 -17.63
C TRP A 326 -11.12 13.25 -17.79
N ASP A 327 -12.04 13.17 -18.73
CA ASP A 327 -13.01 14.24 -19.04
C ASP A 327 -14.42 13.97 -18.50
N GLY A 328 -14.58 12.92 -17.68
CA GLY A 328 -15.87 12.44 -17.20
C GLY A 328 -16.47 11.32 -18.04
N GLU A 329 -15.91 11.05 -19.22
CA GLU A 329 -16.41 10.00 -20.12
C GLU A 329 -15.30 9.06 -20.61
N THR A 330 -14.12 9.58 -20.95
CA THR A 330 -13.05 8.79 -21.57
C THR A 330 -11.65 9.12 -21.04
N LEU A 331 -10.81 8.09 -20.96
CA LEU A 331 -9.40 8.16 -20.63
C LEU A 331 -8.55 8.51 -21.86
N SER A 332 -7.52 9.32 -21.67
CA SER A 332 -6.58 9.65 -22.75
C SER A 332 -5.16 9.88 -22.24
N ALA A 333 -4.17 9.29 -22.92
CA ALA A 333 -2.76 9.60 -22.76
C ALA A 333 -2.26 10.68 -23.76
N ASP A 334 -3.14 11.17 -24.65
CA ASP A 334 -2.81 12.17 -25.66
C ASP A 334 -2.63 13.56 -25.03
N GLU A 335 -1.49 14.20 -25.33
CA GLU A 335 -1.17 15.57 -24.89
C GLU A 335 -2.18 16.61 -25.37
N ALA A 336 -2.79 16.42 -26.56
CA ALA A 336 -3.83 17.33 -27.05
C ALA A 336 -5.10 17.32 -26.18
N ARG A 337 -5.33 16.22 -25.44
CA ARG A 337 -6.43 16.07 -24.47
C ARG A 337 -5.97 16.28 -23.04
N GLY A 338 -4.74 16.76 -22.84
CA GLY A 338 -4.14 17.00 -21.54
C GLY A 338 -3.48 15.77 -20.91
N GLY A 339 -3.53 14.60 -21.54
CA GLY A 339 -2.82 13.41 -21.08
C GLY A 339 -1.32 13.49 -21.34
N TRP A 340 -0.53 12.57 -20.81
CA TRP A 340 0.88 12.43 -21.18
C TRP A 340 1.45 11.07 -20.74
N LYS A 341 2.58 10.71 -21.36
CA LYS A 341 3.39 9.53 -21.05
C LYS A 341 4.86 9.94 -20.95
N SER A 342 5.57 9.47 -19.93
CA SER A 342 7.00 9.72 -19.77
C SER A 342 7.77 8.44 -19.47
N ALA A 343 8.87 8.23 -20.18
CA ALA A 343 9.86 7.25 -19.79
C ALA A 343 10.59 7.71 -18.53
N TYR A 344 11.06 6.75 -17.75
CA TYR A 344 11.94 6.91 -16.61
C TYR A 344 12.92 5.74 -16.57
N ASP A 345 13.89 5.77 -15.66
CA ASP A 345 14.89 4.70 -15.58
C ASP A 345 14.31 3.43 -14.96
N VAL A 346 14.44 2.32 -15.67
CA VAL A 346 13.91 1.01 -15.28
C VAL A 346 14.98 -0.05 -15.44
N MET A 347 14.92 -1.06 -14.57
CA MET A 347 15.79 -2.22 -14.68
C MET A 347 15.31 -3.08 -15.85
N PRO A 348 16.20 -3.88 -16.45
CA PRO A 348 15.79 -4.99 -17.28
C PRO A 348 14.75 -5.88 -16.59
N GLU A 349 13.81 -6.39 -17.39
CA GLU A 349 12.73 -7.25 -16.93
C GLU A 349 13.24 -8.40 -16.03
N GLY A 350 12.65 -8.51 -14.84
CA GLY A 350 12.97 -9.54 -13.85
C GLY A 350 14.27 -9.31 -13.05
N GLU A 351 15.02 -8.24 -13.28
CA GLU A 351 16.21 -7.91 -12.47
C GLU A 351 15.83 -7.39 -11.09
N ALA A 352 14.83 -6.50 -11.00
CA ALA A 352 14.29 -6.03 -9.72
C ALA A 352 13.82 -7.21 -8.83
N LEU A 353 13.11 -8.17 -9.42
CA LEU A 353 12.66 -9.40 -8.73
C LEU A 353 13.83 -10.26 -8.24
N LYS A 354 14.92 -10.38 -9.02
CA LYS A 354 16.14 -11.11 -8.60
C LYS A 354 16.83 -10.42 -7.41
N LEU A 355 16.70 -9.11 -7.30
CA LEU A 355 17.19 -8.32 -6.18
C LEU A 355 16.23 -8.32 -4.98
N GLY A 356 15.08 -9.01 -5.09
CA GLY A 356 14.12 -9.18 -4.00
C GLY A 356 12.98 -8.16 -3.97
N ALA A 357 12.81 -7.33 -5.00
CA ALA A 357 11.59 -6.54 -5.16
C ALA A 357 10.39 -7.47 -5.43
N ALA A 358 9.19 -7.00 -5.10
CA ALA A 358 7.91 -7.58 -5.50
C ALA A 358 7.33 -6.95 -6.77
N SER A 359 8.02 -5.97 -7.36
CA SER A 359 7.67 -5.30 -8.61
C SER A 359 8.69 -5.53 -9.75
N HIS A 360 8.24 -5.37 -11.00
CA HIS A 360 9.04 -5.50 -12.22
C HIS A 360 9.72 -4.19 -12.61
N GLY A 361 9.18 -3.04 -12.19
CA GLY A 361 9.77 -1.71 -12.45
C GLY A 361 9.81 -0.86 -11.19
N SER A 362 9.06 0.24 -11.17
CA SER A 362 8.93 1.10 -9.98
C SER A 362 8.14 0.42 -8.85
N GLY A 363 6.93 -0.08 -9.14
CA GLY A 363 6.03 -0.57 -8.09
C GLY A 363 5.63 0.49 -7.04
N THR A 364 5.99 1.76 -7.22
CA THR A 364 5.61 2.86 -6.33
C THR A 364 4.21 3.36 -6.69
N THR A 365 3.35 3.53 -5.68
CA THR A 365 2.14 4.35 -5.83
C THR A 365 2.58 5.81 -6.06
N PRO A 366 2.22 6.45 -7.18
CA PRO A 366 2.65 7.82 -7.44
C PRO A 366 2.02 8.77 -6.43
N THR A 367 2.79 9.77 -5.99
CA THR A 367 2.33 10.77 -5.02
C THR A 367 2.36 12.16 -5.63
N LEU A 368 1.28 12.94 -5.47
CA LEU A 368 1.23 14.31 -5.98
C LEU A 368 1.73 15.31 -4.94
N MET A 369 2.35 16.38 -5.43
CA MET A 369 2.85 17.49 -4.64
C MET A 369 2.73 18.79 -5.45
N GLY A 370 2.80 19.93 -4.78
CA GLY A 370 2.54 21.23 -5.40
C GLY A 370 1.05 21.41 -5.71
N PHE A 371 0.33 22.10 -4.84
CA PHE A 371 -1.12 22.32 -4.98
C PHE A 371 -1.51 23.80 -5.01
N GLY A 372 -0.57 24.70 -4.73
CA GLY A 372 -0.78 26.14 -4.79
C GLY A 372 -0.61 26.67 -6.21
N ASP A 373 -1.29 27.77 -6.55
CA ASP A 373 -1.24 28.34 -7.91
C ASP A 373 0.18 28.73 -8.37
N ASP A 374 1.05 29.11 -7.42
CA ASP A 374 2.46 29.49 -7.66
C ASP A 374 3.44 28.32 -7.38
N GLU A 375 2.93 27.12 -7.08
CA GLU A 375 3.73 25.93 -6.81
C GLU A 375 4.01 25.12 -8.09
N ASP A 376 5.19 24.51 -8.17
CA ASP A 376 5.50 23.49 -9.15
C ASP A 376 4.64 22.25 -8.91
N HIS A 377 3.66 22.00 -9.79
CA HIS A 377 2.82 20.82 -9.72
C HIS A 377 3.59 19.59 -10.20
N LEU A 378 3.95 18.71 -9.26
CA LEU A 378 4.78 17.53 -9.51
C LEU A 378 4.10 16.23 -9.07
N VAL A 379 4.45 15.14 -9.73
CA VAL A 379 4.16 13.78 -9.28
C VAL A 379 5.47 13.05 -9.07
N VAL A 380 5.60 12.35 -7.95
CA VAL A 380 6.84 11.70 -7.52
C VAL A 380 6.66 10.19 -7.42
N ILE A 381 7.68 9.46 -7.86
CA ILE A 381 7.81 7.99 -7.73
C ILE A 381 9.24 7.65 -7.32
N SER A 382 9.47 6.42 -6.85
CA SER A 382 10.78 5.80 -6.90
C SER A 382 10.94 5.05 -8.21
N ASP A 383 12.06 5.23 -8.90
CA ASP A 383 12.34 4.49 -10.12
C ASP A 383 12.94 3.10 -9.84
N GLY A 384 13.31 2.40 -10.92
CA GLY A 384 14.07 1.16 -10.87
C GLY A 384 15.41 1.32 -11.60
N HIS A 385 16.21 2.35 -11.29
CA HIS A 385 17.51 2.49 -11.96
C HIS A 385 18.46 1.31 -11.62
N PRO A 386 19.25 0.75 -12.58
CA PRO A 386 20.15 -0.39 -12.33
C PRO A 386 21.22 -0.17 -11.25
N ASP A 387 21.73 1.06 -11.14
CA ASP A 387 22.66 1.45 -10.05
C ASP A 387 21.93 1.77 -8.72
N GLY A 388 20.64 1.43 -8.66
CA GLY A 388 19.67 1.54 -7.58
C GLY A 388 18.80 2.81 -7.63
N ALA A 389 17.70 2.76 -6.87
CA ALA A 389 16.57 3.68 -7.02
C ALA A 389 16.85 5.18 -6.84
N GLN A 390 16.16 5.97 -7.63
CA GLN A 390 16.09 7.41 -7.53
C GLN A 390 14.66 7.84 -7.19
N LEU A 391 14.54 8.93 -6.46
CA LEU A 391 13.28 9.66 -6.35
C LEU A 391 13.15 10.56 -7.58
N VAL A 392 12.11 10.36 -8.38
CA VAL A 392 11.92 11.04 -9.67
C VAL A 392 10.65 11.87 -9.63
N ALA A 393 10.76 13.17 -9.89
CA ALA A 393 9.65 14.10 -9.95
C ALA A 393 9.34 14.49 -11.41
N PHE A 394 8.06 14.40 -11.79
CA PHE A 394 7.56 14.73 -13.12
C PHE A 394 6.64 15.94 -13.07
N TRP A 395 6.71 16.82 -14.06
CA TRP A 395 5.74 17.89 -14.24
C TRP A 395 4.34 17.31 -14.48
N ARG A 396 3.38 17.59 -13.59
CA ARG A 396 1.97 17.19 -13.74
C ARG A 396 1.29 17.92 -14.89
N ASP A 397 1.55 19.22 -14.96
CA ASP A 397 0.97 20.16 -15.92
C ASP A 397 1.95 20.45 -17.08
N ALA A 398 1.75 21.57 -17.79
CA ALA A 398 2.66 22.00 -18.85
C ALA A 398 4.07 22.20 -18.29
N ILE A 399 5.07 21.69 -19.02
CA ILE A 399 6.48 21.87 -18.64
C ILE A 399 6.82 23.36 -18.84
N PRO A 400 7.39 24.06 -17.85
CA PRO A 400 7.76 25.48 -17.99
C PRO A 400 8.58 25.72 -19.26
N ALA A 401 8.30 26.81 -19.98
CA ALA A 401 8.87 27.04 -21.32
C ALA A 401 10.39 27.22 -21.30
N ASP A 402 10.92 27.80 -20.22
CA ASP A 402 12.34 28.02 -19.94
C ASP A 402 13.03 26.80 -19.29
N PHE A 403 12.27 25.79 -18.88
CA PHE A 403 12.85 24.56 -18.32
C PHE A 403 13.64 23.81 -19.39
N THR A 404 14.92 23.60 -19.12
CA THR A 404 15.78 22.72 -19.91
C THR A 404 15.86 21.37 -19.23
N GLN A 405 15.71 20.30 -20.02
CA GLN A 405 15.82 18.93 -19.52
C GLN A 405 17.14 18.75 -18.74
N LYS A 406 17.04 18.17 -17.54
CA LYS A 406 18.20 17.94 -16.68
C LYS A 406 19.07 16.80 -17.28
N PRO A 407 20.40 16.91 -17.25
CA PRO A 407 21.30 15.84 -17.70
C PRO A 407 20.97 14.50 -17.02
N GLY A 408 21.05 13.40 -17.77
CA GLY A 408 20.78 12.05 -17.26
C GLY A 408 19.31 11.65 -17.23
N THR A 409 18.37 12.59 -17.20
CA THR A 409 16.93 12.27 -17.23
C THR A 409 16.51 11.69 -18.58
N ARG A 410 15.58 10.73 -18.56
CA ARG A 410 15.03 10.11 -19.78
C ARG A 410 14.09 10.99 -20.59
N SER A 411 13.57 12.06 -19.99
CA SER A 411 12.51 12.88 -20.57
C SER A 411 12.56 14.30 -20.00
N ARG A 412 12.22 15.30 -20.84
CA ARG A 412 12.02 16.69 -20.38
C ARG A 412 10.85 16.83 -19.40
N ARG A 413 9.96 15.83 -19.31
CA ARG A 413 8.89 15.76 -18.32
C ARG A 413 9.43 15.59 -16.89
N ILE A 414 10.63 15.04 -16.72
CA ILE A 414 11.26 14.88 -15.41
C ILE A 414 11.81 16.24 -14.96
N ALA A 415 11.21 16.81 -13.93
CA ALA A 415 11.63 18.06 -13.31
C ALA A 415 12.98 17.90 -12.59
N GLY A 416 13.19 16.73 -12.00
CA GLY A 416 14.44 16.33 -11.37
C GLY A 416 14.40 14.88 -10.90
N GLN A 417 15.57 14.32 -10.63
CA GLN A 417 15.72 13.02 -10.00
C GLN A 417 16.91 13.05 -9.04
N ILE A 418 16.80 12.35 -7.91
CA ILE A 418 17.86 12.26 -6.89
C ILE A 418 18.06 10.81 -6.47
N ARG A 419 19.31 10.38 -6.36
CA ARG A 419 19.64 9.03 -5.86
C ARG A 419 19.21 8.91 -4.40
N ILE A 420 18.52 7.83 -4.07
CA ILE A 420 18.19 7.48 -2.69
C ILE A 420 19.36 6.66 -2.14
N PRO A 421 20.11 7.17 -1.14
CA PRO A 421 21.24 6.44 -0.58
C PRO A 421 20.83 5.03 -0.14
N ASP A 422 21.70 4.05 -0.38
CA ASP A 422 21.56 2.65 0.02
C ASP A 422 20.41 1.83 -0.61
N ALA A 423 19.45 2.47 -1.30
CA ALA A 423 18.38 1.78 -2.02
C ALA A 423 18.93 1.05 -3.25
N ARG A 424 19.16 -0.25 -3.14
CA ARG A 424 19.77 -1.07 -4.22
C ARG A 424 18.78 -1.53 -5.28
N THR A 425 17.51 -1.57 -4.93
CA THR A 425 16.40 -1.85 -5.84
C THR A 425 15.34 -0.78 -5.67
N THR A 426 14.19 -0.93 -6.33
CA THR A 426 13.09 0.02 -6.29
C THR A 426 12.42 0.11 -4.91
N ILE A 427 11.68 1.20 -4.66
CA ILE A 427 10.90 1.43 -3.45
C ILE A 427 9.42 1.34 -3.79
N GLU A 428 8.75 0.31 -3.27
CA GLU A 428 7.34 0.06 -3.52
C GLU A 428 6.41 0.88 -2.63
N ALA A 429 6.86 1.19 -1.41
CA ALA A 429 6.10 2.04 -0.50
C ALA A 429 5.88 3.42 -1.12
N SER A 430 4.66 3.95 -0.95
CA SER A 430 4.31 5.29 -1.41
C SER A 430 5.19 6.35 -0.72
N PRO A 431 5.66 7.36 -1.47
CA PRO A 431 6.28 8.53 -0.88
C PRO A 431 5.27 9.32 -0.05
N VAL A 432 5.64 9.67 1.18
CA VAL A 432 4.89 10.64 1.99
C VAL A 432 5.34 12.04 1.59
N ALA A 433 4.41 12.89 1.12
CA ALA A 433 4.74 14.20 0.57
C ALA A 433 3.99 15.34 1.28
N TYR A 434 4.74 16.31 1.81
CA TYR A 434 4.20 17.53 2.42
C TYR A 434 4.96 18.76 1.90
N GLY A 435 4.28 19.62 1.15
CA GLY A 435 4.94 20.65 0.36
C GLY A 435 5.91 20.01 -0.63
N TYR A 436 7.18 20.42 -0.61
CA TYR A 436 8.26 19.75 -1.36
C TYR A 436 9.08 18.75 -0.54
N GLY A 437 8.72 18.52 0.73
CA GLY A 437 9.35 17.50 1.56
C GLY A 437 8.80 16.13 1.18
N VAL A 438 9.70 15.17 0.92
CA VAL A 438 9.33 13.78 0.60
C VAL A 438 10.08 12.83 1.53
N VAL A 439 9.35 11.89 2.13
CA VAL A 439 9.90 10.78 2.90
C VAL A 439 9.56 9.48 2.19
N VAL A 440 10.54 8.60 2.05
CA VAL A 440 10.39 7.27 1.48
C VAL A 440 10.93 6.25 2.47
N ILE A 441 10.38 5.04 2.42
CA ILE A 441 10.81 3.92 3.25
C ILE A 441 11.38 2.85 2.33
N ASP A 442 12.69 2.62 2.42
CA ASP A 442 13.33 1.49 1.77
C ASP A 442 13.17 0.24 2.65
N SER A 443 12.40 -0.72 2.16
CA SER A 443 12.16 -2.01 2.82
C SER A 443 13.08 -3.12 2.31
N THR A 444 14.13 -2.77 1.55
CA THR A 444 15.06 -3.76 1.00
C THR A 444 16.02 -4.23 2.08
N TYR A 445 16.10 -5.55 2.24
CA TYR A 445 17.00 -6.14 3.22
C TYR A 445 18.44 -6.10 2.68
N PRO A 446 19.44 -5.63 3.47
CA PRO A 446 20.84 -5.59 3.03
C PRO A 446 21.38 -6.95 2.59
N GLU A 447 20.90 -8.02 3.22
CA GLU A 447 21.18 -9.42 2.91
C GLU A 447 19.86 -10.19 2.81
N PRO A 448 19.23 -10.29 1.62
CA PRO A 448 17.98 -11.00 1.47
C PRO A 448 18.18 -12.50 1.77
N ALA A 449 17.16 -13.15 2.33
CA ALA A 449 17.19 -14.59 2.54
C ALA A 449 17.47 -15.32 1.21
N PRO A 450 18.31 -16.38 1.19
CA PRO A 450 18.67 -17.11 -0.03
C PRO A 450 17.55 -18.06 -0.49
N LEU A 451 16.31 -17.59 -0.44
CA LEU A 451 15.11 -18.31 -0.85
C LEU A 451 14.58 -17.71 -2.17
N PRO A 452 14.10 -18.52 -3.12
CA PRO A 452 13.49 -18.01 -4.34
C PRO A 452 12.14 -17.36 -4.04
N PHE A 453 11.76 -16.34 -4.82
CA PHE A 453 10.40 -15.80 -4.82
C PHE A 453 9.37 -16.92 -5.11
N PRO A 454 8.19 -16.95 -4.43
CA PRO A 454 7.71 -15.98 -3.43
C PRO A 454 8.15 -16.31 -1.99
N LEU A 455 8.94 -17.36 -1.77
CA LEU A 455 9.38 -17.79 -0.42
C LEU A 455 10.35 -16.82 0.24
N SER A 456 10.99 -15.91 -0.51
CA SER A 456 11.78 -14.80 0.05
C SER A 456 10.91 -13.70 0.69
N ILE A 457 9.69 -13.48 0.19
CA ILE A 457 8.79 -12.44 0.71
C ILE A 457 8.24 -12.83 2.07
N ILE A 458 7.94 -14.11 2.30
CA ILE A 458 7.30 -14.56 3.54
C ILE A 458 8.18 -14.30 4.78
N PRO A 459 9.49 -14.62 4.78
CA PRO A 459 10.42 -14.18 5.82
C PRO A 459 10.56 -12.66 5.88
N ASN A 460 10.66 -11.97 4.74
CA ASN A 460 10.86 -10.51 4.69
C ASN A 460 9.61 -9.69 5.12
N ALA A 461 8.41 -10.28 5.08
CA ALA A 461 7.17 -9.62 5.50
C ALA A 461 6.75 -9.99 6.94
N LEU A 462 7.33 -11.06 7.51
CA LEU A 462 6.91 -11.64 8.79
C LEU A 462 8.04 -11.86 9.82
N LEU A 463 9.28 -11.46 9.51
CA LEU A 463 10.42 -11.34 10.42
C LEU A 463 10.82 -9.88 10.57
#